data_AF-A0A2R6LFX4-F1
#
_entry.id   AF-A0A2R6LFX4-F1
#
_cell.length_a   1.000
_cell.length_b   1.000
_cell.length_c   1.000
_cell.angle_alpha   90.00
_cell.angle_beta   90.00
_cell.angle_gamma   90.00
#
_symmetry.space_group_name_H-M   'P 1'
#
loop_
_entity.id
_entity.type
_entity.pdbx_description
1 polymer ?
#
loop_
_entity_poly.entity_id
_entity_poly.type
_entity_poly.pdbx_seq_one_letter_code
_entity_poly.pdbx_strand_id
1 'polypeptide(L)'
;MALAGGTLLQRPFVGIGVYALALGSVFVMPVVSDTRLFDERDDRIMGRASAATLTLFGWLSALVYPSLVALSATGNFSWGPATSAVAFTTLAVYATFGVAVAYFRYR
;
A
#
# COMPACT_ATOMS: atom_id res chain seq x y z
N MET A 1 -6.49 -4.71 -2.52
CA MET A 1 -7.48 -5.81 -2.48
C MET A 1 -7.92 -6.26 -3.89
N ALA A 2 -8.18 -5.36 -4.84
CA ALA A 2 -8.56 -5.75 -6.22
C ALA A 2 -7.50 -6.56 -6.99
N LEU A 3 -6.22 -6.18 -6.86
CA LEU A 3 -5.10 -6.84 -7.56
C LEU A 3 -4.85 -8.27 -7.02
N ALA A 4 -5.04 -8.47 -5.71
CA ALA A 4 -4.97 -9.77 -5.06
C ALA A 4 -6.16 -10.68 -5.40
N GLY A 5 -7.35 -10.11 -5.66
CA GLY A 5 -8.52 -10.86 -6.14
C GLY A 5 -8.41 -11.27 -7.61
N GLY A 6 -7.79 -10.44 -8.46
CA GLY A 6 -7.62 -10.72 -9.89
C GLY A 6 -6.64 -11.86 -10.21
N THR A 7 -5.64 -12.08 -9.35
CA THR A 7 -4.68 -13.19 -9.49
C THR A 7 -5.26 -14.54 -9.06
N LEU A 8 -6.18 -14.57 -8.08
CA LEU A 8 -6.85 -15.80 -7.63
C LEU A 8 -7.89 -16.34 -8.63
N LEU A 9 -8.43 -15.49 -9.52
CA LEU A 9 -9.46 -15.87 -10.52
C LEU A 9 -8.90 -16.24 -11.91
N GLN A 10 -7.59 -16.44 -12.07
CA GLN A 10 -6.93 -16.68 -13.38
C GLN A 10 -7.22 -15.59 -14.45
N ARG A 11 -7.60 -14.37 -14.04
CA ARG A 11 -7.86 -13.24 -14.95
C ARG A 11 -6.98 -12.03 -14.62
N PRO A 12 -5.66 -12.10 -14.88
CA PRO A 12 -4.71 -11.03 -14.55
C PRO A 12 -5.09 -9.67 -15.17
N PHE A 13 -5.67 -9.68 -16.37
CA PHE A 13 -6.13 -8.46 -17.06
C PHE A 13 -7.33 -7.79 -16.37
N VAL A 14 -8.21 -8.55 -15.69
CA VAL A 14 -9.31 -7.99 -14.91
C VAL A 14 -8.78 -7.33 -13.65
N GLY A 15 -7.79 -7.93 -12.99
CA GLY A 15 -7.10 -7.32 -11.84
C GLY A 15 -6.41 -6.00 -12.19
N ILE A 16 -5.72 -5.96 -13.34
CA ILE A 16 -5.10 -4.73 -13.87
C ILE A 16 -6.16 -3.70 -14.25
N GLY A 17 -7.25 -4.11 -14.91
CA GLY A 17 -8.33 -3.21 -15.29
C GLY A 17 -8.99 -2.54 -14.09
N VAL A 18 -9.29 -3.29 -13.03
CA VAL A 18 -9.85 -2.73 -11.80
C VAL A 18 -8.84 -1.83 -11.08
N TYR A 19 -7.56 -2.19 -11.06
CA TYR A 19 -6.51 -1.33 -10.51
C TYR A 19 -6.39 -0.02 -11.29
N ALA A 20 -6.36 -0.07 -12.62
CA ALA A 20 -6.29 1.10 -13.48
C ALA A 20 -7.53 2.01 -13.32
N LEU A 21 -8.72 1.43 -13.16
CA LEU A 21 -9.94 2.18 -12.89
C LEU A 21 -9.90 2.86 -11.50
N ALA A 22 -9.45 2.15 -10.47
CA ALA A 22 -9.30 2.71 -9.13
C ALA A 22 -8.21 3.81 -9.06
N LEU A 23 -7.16 3.69 -9.89
CA LEU A 23 -6.12 4.71 -10.01
C LEU A 23 -6.64 5.91 -10.81
N GLY A 24 -7.40 5.66 -11.88
CA GLY A 24 -8.08 6.69 -12.68
C GLY A 24 -9.07 7.51 -11.85
N SER A 25 -9.79 6.90 -10.91
CA SER A 25 -10.72 7.64 -10.05
C SER A 25 -10.02 8.69 -9.17
N VAL A 26 -8.74 8.49 -8.82
CA VAL A 26 -7.95 9.49 -8.07
C VAL A 26 -7.72 10.76 -8.89
N PHE A 27 -7.55 10.63 -10.21
CA PHE A 27 -7.36 11.77 -11.12
C PHE A 27 -8.67 12.40 -11.60
N VAL A 28 -9.73 11.60 -11.70
CA VAL A 28 -11.05 12.06 -12.19
C VAL A 28 -11.87 12.71 -11.09
N MET A 29 -11.79 12.24 -9.83
CA MET A 29 -12.57 12.79 -8.72
C MET A 29 -12.41 14.31 -8.54
N PRO A 30 -11.19 14.89 -8.58
CA PRO A 30 -11.01 16.34 -8.43
C PRO A 30 -11.65 17.18 -9.54
N VAL A 31 -11.87 16.58 -10.72
CA VAL A 31 -12.39 17.27 -11.91
C VAL A 31 -13.92 17.22 -11.97
N VAL A 32 -14.53 16.18 -11.38
CA VAL A 32 -15.97 15.89 -11.53
C VAL A 32 -16.77 16.24 -10.28
N SER A 33 -16.15 16.40 -9.11
CA SER A 33 -16.87 16.77 -7.89
C SER A 33 -16.96 18.28 -7.67
N ASP A 34 -18.19 18.80 -7.60
CA ASP A 34 -18.48 20.19 -7.17
C ASP A 34 -18.33 20.41 -5.66
N THR A 35 -18.02 19.36 -4.90
CA THR A 35 -17.72 19.46 -3.47
C THR A 35 -16.25 19.82 -3.28
N ARG A 36 -15.91 20.79 -2.41
CA ARG A 36 -14.53 21.06 -2.02
C ARG A 36 -13.94 19.81 -1.33
N LEU A 37 -13.33 18.92 -2.12
CA LEU A 37 -12.72 17.64 -1.69
C LEU A 37 -11.50 17.81 -0.78
N PHE A 38 -11.06 19.05 -0.55
CA PHE A 38 -9.90 19.40 0.27
C PHE A 38 -10.30 20.52 1.25
N ASP A 39 -11.25 20.21 2.14
CA ASP A 39 -11.47 21.03 3.33
C ASP A 39 -10.53 20.53 4.45
N GLU A 40 -10.13 21.40 5.37
CA GLU A 40 -9.16 21.10 6.45
C GLU A 40 -9.60 19.89 7.31
N ARG A 41 -10.90 19.59 7.29
CA ARG A 41 -11.49 18.43 7.97
C ARG A 41 -11.16 17.10 7.28
N ASP A 42 -11.16 17.05 5.96
CA ASP A 42 -10.87 15.84 5.18
C ASP A 42 -9.38 15.51 5.22
N ASP A 43 -8.51 16.52 5.22
CA ASP A 43 -7.06 16.32 5.40
C ASP A 43 -6.73 15.68 6.76
N ARG A 44 -7.46 16.05 7.82
CA ARG A 44 -7.32 15.43 9.15
C ARG A 44 -7.86 14.01 9.21
N ILE A 45 -8.87 13.68 8.40
CA ILE A 45 -9.41 12.30 8.30
C ILE A 45 -8.43 11.44 7.50
N MET A 46 -7.97 11.92 6.35
CA MET A 46 -7.00 11.24 5.51
C MET A 46 -5.67 11.03 6.23
N GLY A 47 -5.15 12.04 6.93
CA GLY A 47 -3.93 11.92 7.74
C GLY A 47 -4.06 10.91 8.88
N ARG A 48 -5.22 10.85 9.55
CA ARG A 48 -5.48 9.83 10.58
C ARG A 48 -5.64 8.43 9.99
N ALA A 49 -6.33 8.31 8.86
CA ALA A 49 -6.50 7.04 8.16
C ALA A 49 -5.17 6.48 7.65
N SER A 50 -4.31 7.32 7.07
CA SER A 50 -2.97 6.93 6.62
C SER A 50 -2.10 6.53 7.80
N ALA A 51 -2.12 7.29 8.89
CA ALA A 51 -1.36 6.97 10.11
C ALA A 51 -1.80 5.63 10.73
N ALA A 52 -3.10 5.40 10.87
CA ALA A 52 -3.64 4.15 11.39
C ALA A 52 -3.28 2.95 10.50
N THR A 53 -3.41 3.11 9.18
CA THR A 53 -3.12 2.06 8.21
C THR A 53 -1.63 1.69 8.23
N LEU A 54 -0.74 2.67 8.16
CA LEU A 54 0.71 2.45 8.22
C LEU A 54 1.16 1.90 9.57
N THR A 55 0.50 2.29 10.67
CA THR A 55 0.80 1.73 11.99
C THR A 55 0.43 0.24 12.04
N LEU A 56 -0.78 -0.10 11.60
CA LEU A 56 -1.27 -1.48 11.57
C LEU A 56 -0.39 -2.38 10.70
N PHE A 57 -0.16 -1.96 9.44
CA PHE A 57 0.70 -2.73 8.54
C PHE A 57 2.15 -2.73 9.01
N GLY A 58 2.59 -1.73 9.78
CA GLY A 58 3.94 -1.63 10.32
C GLY A 58 4.15 -2.71 11.38
N TRP A 59 3.19 -2.84 12.30
CA TRP A 59 3.17 -3.92 13.29
C TRP A 59 3.07 -5.30 12.66
N LEU A 60 2.18 -5.48 11.68
CA LEU A 60 2.09 -6.75 10.94
C LEU A 60 3.41 -7.08 10.25
N SER A 61 4.06 -6.11 9.63
CA SER A 61 5.37 -6.29 8.97
C SER A 61 6.47 -6.61 9.98
N ALA A 62 6.47 -5.96 11.14
CA ALA A 62 7.42 -6.19 12.22
C ALA A 62 7.28 -7.58 12.86
N LEU A 63 6.13 -8.24 12.71
CA LEU A 63 5.96 -9.64 13.11
C LEU A 63 6.27 -10.59 11.95
N VAL A 64 5.62 -10.39 10.80
CA VAL A 64 5.67 -11.30 9.65
C VAL A 64 7.07 -11.43 9.08
N TYR A 65 7.78 -10.32 8.80
CA TYR A 65 9.09 -10.41 8.15
C TYR A 65 10.15 -11.07 9.04
N PRO A 66 10.29 -10.73 10.34
CA PRO A 66 11.20 -11.46 11.22
C PRO A 66 10.84 -12.95 11.34
N SER A 67 9.56 -13.30 11.42
CA SER A 67 9.13 -14.71 11.43
C SER A 67 9.50 -15.44 10.14
N LEU A 68 9.30 -14.81 8.97
CA LEU A 68 9.70 -15.39 7.67
C LEU A 68 11.22 -15.55 7.54
N VAL A 69 11.99 -14.60 8.06
CA VAL A 69 13.46 -14.69 8.12
C VAL A 69 13.89 -15.84 9.04
N ALA A 70 13.27 -15.99 10.22
CA ALA A 70 13.55 -17.10 11.13
C ALA A 70 13.19 -18.47 10.53
N LEU A 71 12.04 -18.55 9.85
CA LEU A 71 11.63 -19.75 9.12
C LEU A 71 12.57 -20.04 7.94
N SER A 72 13.09 -19.01 7.27
CA SER A 72 14.09 -19.16 6.21
C SER A 72 15.40 -19.72 6.75
N ALA A 73 15.85 -19.25 7.91
CA ALA A 73 17.08 -19.71 8.54
C ALA A 73 16.99 -21.18 9.01
N THR A 74 15.79 -21.64 9.36
CA THR A 74 15.54 -23.04 9.75
C THR A 74 15.20 -23.97 8.58
N GLY A 75 15.24 -23.46 7.33
CA GLY A 75 14.93 -24.23 6.12
C GLY A 75 13.44 -24.53 5.91
N ASN A 76 12.57 -24.04 6.80
CA ASN A 76 11.11 -24.22 6.73
C ASN A 76 10.43 -23.23 5.77
N PHE A 77 11.17 -22.27 5.23
CA PHE A 77 10.68 -21.30 4.25
C PHE A 77 11.77 -20.98 3.22
N SER A 78 11.37 -20.77 1.97
CA SER A 78 12.24 -20.28 0.91
C SER A 78 11.69 -18.99 0.33
N TRP A 79 12.58 -18.02 0.12
CA TRP A 79 12.23 -16.79 -0.57
C TRP A 79 12.06 -17.08 -2.05
N GLY A 80 10.84 -16.88 -2.55
CA GLY A 80 10.52 -16.96 -3.97
C GLY A 80 10.30 -15.56 -4.55
N PRO A 81 10.23 -15.43 -5.88
CA PRO A 81 10.03 -14.13 -6.55
C PRO A 81 8.80 -13.38 -6.03
N ALA A 82 7.70 -14.09 -5.74
CA ALA A 82 6.47 -13.48 -5.23
C ALA A 82 6.63 -12.96 -3.80
N THR A 83 7.25 -13.73 -2.89
CA THR A 83 7.40 -13.32 -1.48
C THR A 83 8.42 -12.18 -1.35
N SER A 84 9.47 -12.19 -2.17
CA SER A 84 10.40 -11.05 -2.29
C SER A 84 9.72 -9.81 -2.86
N ALA A 85 8.89 -9.94 -3.91
CA ALA A 85 8.16 -8.79 -4.48
C ALA A 85 7.22 -8.13 -3.46
N VAL A 86 6.52 -8.92 -2.63
CA VAL A 86 5.69 -8.40 -1.54
C VAL A 86 6.56 -7.64 -0.52
N ALA A 87 7.69 -8.22 -0.11
CA ALA A 87 8.63 -7.58 0.83
C ALA A 87 9.13 -6.21 0.31
N PHE A 88 9.57 -6.16 -0.95
CA PHE A 88 10.01 -4.91 -1.56
C PHE A 88 8.88 -3.91 -1.76
N THR A 89 7.66 -4.37 -2.07
CA THR A 89 6.50 -3.48 -2.18
C THR A 89 6.18 -2.83 -0.84
N THR A 90 6.19 -3.61 0.25
CA THR A 90 6.00 -3.05 1.59
C THR A 90 7.08 -2.01 1.91
N LEU A 91 8.35 -2.32 1.64
CA LEU A 91 9.46 -1.38 1.80
C LEU A 91 9.21 -0.09 1.01
N ALA A 92 8.82 -0.20 -0.26
CA ALA A 92 8.56 0.93 -1.13
C ALA A 92 7.43 1.83 -0.59
N VAL A 93 6.35 1.25 -0.06
CA VAL A 93 5.25 2.04 0.54
C VAL A 93 5.73 2.84 1.75
N TYR A 94 6.45 2.20 2.69
CA TYR A 94 6.97 2.90 3.87
C TYR A 94 8.03 3.93 3.52
N ALA A 95 8.95 3.61 2.60
CA ALA A 95 9.97 4.53 2.14
C ALA A 95 9.35 5.75 1.45
N THR A 96 8.36 5.55 0.57
CA THR A 96 7.66 6.65 -0.12
C THR A 96 6.95 7.55 0.88
N PHE A 97 6.24 6.97 1.86
CA PHE A 97 5.60 7.76 2.90
C PHE A 97 6.62 8.53 3.75
N GLY A 98 7.72 7.89 4.16
CA GLY A 98 8.80 8.53 4.91
C GLY A 98 9.46 9.68 4.14
N VAL A 99 9.72 9.49 2.84
CA VAL A 99 10.25 10.53 1.95
C VAL A 99 9.26 11.69 1.82
N ALA A 100 7.97 11.41 1.63
CA ALA A 100 6.95 12.45 1.56
C ALA A 100 6.88 13.26 2.86
N VAL A 101 6.87 12.60 4.02
CA VAL A 101 6.88 13.27 5.33
C VAL A 101 8.15 14.11 5.50
N ALA A 102 9.32 13.57 5.15
CA ALA A 102 10.57 14.32 5.21
C ALA A 102 10.52 15.55 4.30
N TYR A 103 10.06 15.39 3.06
CA TYR A 103 9.93 16.47 2.10
C TYR A 103 9.04 17.60 2.60
N PHE A 104 7.85 17.29 3.12
CA PHE A 104 6.94 18.31 3.66
C PHE A 104 7.36 18.87 5.02
N ARG A 105 8.25 18.19 5.76
CA ARG A 105 8.76 18.66 7.05
C ARG A 105 9.94 19.63 6.90
N TYR A 106 10.75 19.47 5.86
CA TYR A 106 11.96 20.28 5.63
C TYR A 106 11.80 21.36 4.56
N ARG A 107 10.61 21.51 3.98
CA ARG A 107 10.27 22.52 2.98
C ARG A 107 9.23 23.47 3.54
#